data_AF-A0A6V7LDN2-F1
#
_entry.id   AF-A0A6V7LDN2-F1
#
_cell.length_a   1.000
_cell.length_b   1.000
_cell.length_c   1.000
_cell.angle_alpha   90.00
_cell.angle_beta   90.00
_cell.angle_gamma   90.00
#
_symmetry.space_group_name_H-M   'P 1'
#
loop_
_entity.id
_entity.type
_entity.pdbx_description
1 polymer ?
#
loop_
_entity_poly.entity_id
_entity_poly.type
_entity_poly.pdbx_seq_one_letter_code
_entity_poly.pdbx_strand_id
1 'polypeptide(L)'
;RKSESDEHLSRDEKRARSLNVPIAVHDIINMPMDEFNERLSKYDLSEQQLTLIRDIRRRGKNKVAAQNCRQRKVDQIKHLAVQVNEMRERKLRLIRERDSMLMETQRVKAKYAQLYTYILG
;
A
#
# COMPACT_ATOMS: atom_id res chain seq x y z
N ARG A 1 16.81 -40.01 10.02
CA ARG A 1 17.18 -38.79 10.77
C ARG A 1 16.62 -37.61 9.98
N LYS A 2 15.64 -36.88 10.51
CA LYS A 2 15.16 -35.60 9.94
C LYS A 2 16.24 -34.56 10.18
N SER A 3 16.69 -33.84 9.16
CA SER A 3 17.63 -32.73 9.32
C SER A 3 16.90 -31.50 9.85
N GLU A 4 17.56 -30.69 10.69
CA GLU A 4 17.01 -29.43 11.26
C GLU A 4 16.46 -28.47 10.18
N SER A 5 16.94 -28.60 8.93
CA SER A 5 16.43 -27.86 7.77
C SER A 5 14.98 -28.20 7.36
N ASP A 6 14.36 -29.26 7.89
CA ASP A 6 12.96 -29.63 7.60
C ASP A 6 11.92 -28.87 8.48
N GLU A 7 12.34 -28.32 9.62
CA GLU A 7 11.42 -27.68 10.57
C GLU A 7 10.88 -26.33 10.07
N HIS A 8 11.67 -25.60 9.28
CA HIS A 8 11.31 -24.28 8.77
C HIS A 8 10.61 -24.27 7.41
N LEU A 9 10.38 -25.44 6.79
CA LEU A 9 9.78 -25.49 5.46
C LEU A 9 8.28 -25.22 5.51
N SER A 10 7.84 -24.36 4.60
CA SER A 10 6.43 -24.16 4.30
C SER A 10 5.77 -25.46 3.83
N ARG A 11 4.44 -25.53 3.93
CA ARG A 11 3.68 -26.70 3.49
C ARG A 11 3.94 -27.05 2.02
N ASP A 12 4.08 -26.04 1.17
CA ASP A 12 4.33 -26.22 -0.25
C ASP A 12 5.77 -26.71 -0.51
N GLU A 13 6.76 -26.28 0.29
CA GLU A 13 8.15 -26.80 0.21
C GLU A 13 8.25 -28.25 0.67
N LYS A 14 7.55 -28.63 1.76
CA LYS A 14 7.49 -30.02 2.21
C LYS A 14 6.88 -30.93 1.14
N ARG A 15 5.81 -30.47 0.48
CA ARG A 15 5.16 -31.20 -0.61
C ARG A 15 6.00 -31.28 -1.88
N ALA A 16 6.67 -30.19 -2.25
CA ALA A 16 7.59 -30.15 -3.39
C ALA A 16 8.74 -31.13 -3.17
N ARG A 17 9.31 -31.18 -1.96
CA ARG A 17 10.35 -32.14 -1.58
C ARG A 17 9.84 -33.59 -1.63
N SER A 18 8.65 -33.87 -1.10
CA SER A 18 8.12 -35.25 -1.11
C SER A 18 7.84 -35.79 -2.51
N LEU A 19 7.51 -34.92 -3.48
CA LEU A 19 7.33 -35.30 -4.88
C LEU A 19 8.60 -35.10 -5.72
N ASN A 20 9.76 -34.86 -5.10
CA ASN A 20 11.04 -34.60 -5.78
C ASN A 20 10.93 -33.56 -6.90
N VAL A 21 10.19 -32.48 -6.65
CA VAL A 21 10.03 -31.39 -7.62
C VAL A 21 11.40 -30.70 -7.82
N PRO A 22 11.93 -30.62 -9.07
CA PRO A 22 13.29 -30.15 -9.33
C PRO A 22 13.43 -28.63 -9.35
N ILE A 23 12.36 -27.88 -9.02
CA ILE A 23 12.30 -26.42 -9.04
C ILE A 23 11.94 -25.93 -7.63
N ALA A 24 12.67 -24.94 -7.12
CA ALA A 24 12.38 -24.37 -5.81
C ALA A 24 11.01 -23.67 -5.78
N VAL A 25 10.31 -23.74 -4.65
CA VAL A 25 8.99 -23.11 -4.46
C VAL A 25 9.04 -21.61 -4.71
N HIS A 26 10.10 -20.94 -4.28
CA HIS A 26 10.34 -19.52 -4.56
C HIS A 26 10.28 -19.22 -6.07
N ASP A 27 10.99 -20.01 -6.88
CA ASP A 27 11.11 -19.75 -8.31
C ASP A 27 9.81 -20.13 -9.04
N ILE A 28 9.13 -21.20 -8.59
CA ILE A 28 7.78 -21.54 -9.07
C ILE A 28 6.83 -20.34 -8.95
N ILE A 29 6.93 -19.56 -7.88
CA ILE A 29 6.06 -18.41 -7.61
C ILE A 29 6.52 -17.15 -8.37
N ASN A 30 7.83 -16.92 -8.45
CA ASN A 30 8.38 -15.61 -8.85
C ASN A 30 8.83 -15.54 -10.32
N MET A 31 9.22 -16.65 -10.96
CA MET A 31 9.66 -16.64 -12.36
C MET A 31 8.57 -16.08 -13.30
N PRO A 32 8.91 -15.27 -14.32
CA PRO A 32 8.05 -14.91 -15.44
C PRO A 32 7.51 -16.17 -16.17
N MET A 33 6.42 -16.05 -16.95
CA MET A 33 5.84 -17.23 -17.61
C MET A 33 6.77 -17.87 -18.64
N ASP A 34 7.48 -17.07 -19.43
CA ASP A 34 8.33 -17.60 -20.50
C ASP A 34 9.49 -18.40 -19.91
N GLU A 35 10.21 -17.82 -18.94
CA GLU A 35 11.27 -18.48 -18.19
C GLU A 35 10.77 -19.72 -17.44
N PHE A 36 9.59 -19.62 -16.82
CA PHE A 36 8.98 -20.74 -16.10
C PHE A 36 8.63 -21.92 -17.03
N ASN A 37 8.08 -21.64 -18.21
CA ASN A 37 7.75 -22.67 -19.20
C ASN A 37 9.01 -23.30 -19.78
N GLU A 38 10.04 -22.49 -20.08
CA GLU A 38 11.35 -22.99 -20.52
C GLU A 38 12.04 -23.83 -19.44
N ARG A 39 11.87 -23.46 -18.16
CA ARG A 39 12.42 -24.26 -17.05
C ARG A 39 11.68 -25.58 -16.90
N LEU A 40 10.36 -25.60 -17.08
CA LEU A 40 9.55 -26.81 -17.00
C LEU A 40 9.84 -27.79 -18.14
N SER A 41 10.10 -27.31 -19.36
CA SER A 41 10.38 -28.18 -20.50
C SER A 41 11.71 -28.95 -20.41
N LYS A 42 12.61 -28.54 -19.50
CA LYS A 42 13.90 -29.21 -19.24
C LYS A 42 13.78 -30.47 -18.36
N TYR A 43 12.60 -30.74 -17.79
CA TYR A 43 12.38 -31.87 -16.90
C TYR A 43 11.24 -32.76 -17.39
N ASP A 44 11.42 -34.07 -17.27
CA ASP A 44 10.31 -35.03 -17.45
C ASP A 44 9.54 -35.14 -16.14
N LEU A 45 8.36 -34.49 -16.08
CA LEU A 45 7.57 -34.34 -14.86
C LEU A 45 6.27 -35.12 -14.97
N SER A 46 5.92 -35.82 -13.89
CA SER A 46 4.62 -36.50 -13.80
C SER A 46 3.45 -35.51 -13.72
N GLU A 47 2.26 -35.97 -14.09
CA GLU A 47 1.04 -35.15 -13.98
C GLU A 47 0.79 -34.65 -12.55
N GLN A 48 1.12 -35.47 -11.54
CA GLN A 48 1.02 -35.09 -10.14
C GLN A 48 1.98 -33.95 -9.78
N GLN A 49 3.23 -34.00 -10.27
CA GLN A 49 4.21 -32.93 -10.06
C GLN A 49 3.76 -31.64 -10.77
N LEU A 50 3.34 -31.72 -12.04
CA LEU A 50 2.84 -30.57 -12.80
C LEU A 50 1.64 -29.91 -12.12
N THR A 51 0.71 -30.73 -11.61
CA THR A 51 -0.45 -30.25 -10.86
C THR A 51 -0.01 -29.54 -9.59
N LEU A 52 0.88 -30.14 -8.79
CA LEU A 52 1.41 -29.51 -7.59
C LEU A 52 2.08 -28.17 -7.90
N ILE A 53 2.95 -28.13 -8.91
CA ILE A 53 3.69 -26.92 -9.33
C ILE A 53 2.72 -25.78 -9.70
N ARG A 54 1.71 -26.07 -10.53
CA ARG A 54 0.67 -25.09 -10.91
C ARG A 54 -0.04 -24.55 -9.68
N ASP A 55 -0.37 -25.43 -8.75
CA ASP A 55 -1.09 -25.09 -7.54
C ASP A 55 -0.28 -24.24 -6.56
N ILE A 56 1.01 -24.54 -6.42
CA ILE A 56 1.98 -23.75 -5.65
C ILE A 56 2.06 -22.33 -6.26
N ARG A 57 2.27 -22.23 -7.58
CA ARG A 57 2.35 -20.94 -8.29
C ARG A 57 1.08 -20.12 -8.10
N ARG A 58 -0.10 -20.73 -8.29
CA ARG A 58 -1.41 -20.10 -8.11
C ARG A 58 -1.59 -19.58 -6.68
N ARG A 59 -1.29 -20.39 -5.66
CA ARG A 59 -1.39 -19.98 -4.25
C ARG A 59 -0.41 -18.85 -3.92
N GLY A 60 0.84 -18.97 -4.36
CA GLY A 60 1.88 -17.96 -4.15
C GLY A 60 1.51 -16.61 -4.77
N LYS A 61 1.08 -16.61 -6.04
CA LYS A 61 0.60 -15.39 -6.72
C LYS A 61 -0.61 -14.77 -6.02
N ASN A 62 -1.58 -15.58 -5.56
CA ASN A 62 -2.72 -15.07 -4.80
C ASN A 62 -2.28 -14.46 -3.46
N LYS A 63 -1.36 -15.10 -2.74
CA LYS A 63 -0.80 -14.55 -1.49
C LYS A 63 -0.17 -13.17 -1.71
N VAL A 64 0.63 -13.01 -2.76
CA VAL A 64 1.26 -11.72 -3.12
C VAL A 64 0.19 -10.69 -3.53
N ALA A 65 -0.79 -11.09 -4.34
CA ALA A 65 -1.88 -10.21 -4.74
C ALA A 65 -2.70 -9.70 -3.55
N ALA A 66 -3.02 -10.58 -2.59
CA ALA A 66 -3.71 -10.24 -1.36
C ALA A 66 -2.87 -9.28 -0.49
N GLN A 67 -1.57 -9.53 -0.37
CA GLN A 67 -0.65 -8.63 0.34
C GLN A 67 -0.61 -7.25 -0.32
N ASN A 68 -0.46 -7.18 -1.65
CA ASN A 68 -0.45 -5.92 -2.40
C ASN A 68 -1.79 -5.19 -2.31
N CYS A 69 -2.91 -5.92 -2.26
CA CYS A 69 -4.23 -5.33 -2.05
C CYS A 69 -4.34 -4.68 -0.66
N ARG A 70 -3.93 -5.41 0.39
CA ARG A 70 -3.90 -4.89 1.76
C ARG A 70 -2.96 -3.70 1.89
N GLN A 71 -1.76 -3.78 1.32
CA GLN A 71 -0.78 -2.71 1.34
C GLN A 71 -1.34 -1.44 0.67
N ARG A 72 -1.88 -1.55 -0.55
CA ARG A 72 -2.53 -0.43 -1.24
C ARG A 72 -3.66 0.19 -0.41
N LYS A 73 -4.46 -0.63 0.27
CA LYS A 73 -5.54 -0.14 1.14
C LYS A 73 -4.99 0.66 2.33
N VAL A 74 -3.92 0.16 2.97
CA VAL A 74 -3.23 0.86 4.07
C VAL A 74 -2.65 2.19 3.59
N ASP A 75 -1.99 2.20 2.42
CA ASP A 75 -1.40 3.41 1.86
C ASP A 75 -2.47 4.45 1.51
N GLN A 76 -3.62 4.00 0.98
CA GLN A 76 -4.77 4.88 0.74
C GLN A 76 -5.31 5.50 2.04
N ILE A 77 -5.43 4.71 3.12
CA ILE A 77 -5.87 5.22 4.43
C ILE A 77 -4.89 6.27 4.95
N LYS A 78 -3.58 6.00 4.87
CA LYS A 78 -2.54 6.96 5.29
C LYS A 78 -2.62 8.25 4.49
N HIS A 79 -2.76 8.15 3.17
CA HIS A 79 -2.88 9.32 2.30
C HIS A 79 -4.11 10.17 2.64
N LEU A 80 -5.27 9.54 2.85
CA LEU A 80 -6.49 10.24 3.29
C LEU A 80 -6.31 10.91 4.65
N ALA A 81 -5.62 10.28 5.60
CA ALA A 81 -5.35 10.88 6.91
C ALA A 81 -4.51 12.17 6.78
N VAL A 82 -3.51 12.18 5.90
CA VAL A 82 -2.71 13.38 5.60
C VAL A 82 -3.58 14.48 5.00
N GLN A 83 -4.38 14.16 3.98
CA GLN A 83 -5.28 15.14 3.34
C GLN A 83 -6.28 15.75 4.33
N VAL A 84 -6.86 14.94 5.23
CA VAL A 84 -7.75 15.44 6.28
C VAL A 84 -7.03 16.41 7.20
N ASN A 85 -5.79 16.11 7.59
CA ASN A 85 -5.01 17.00 8.44
C ASN A 85 -4.69 18.32 7.72
N GLU A 86 -4.24 18.27 6.48
CA GLU A 86 -3.97 19.45 5.65
C GLU A 86 -5.21 20.35 5.50
N MET A 87 -6.38 19.75 5.29
CA MET A 87 -7.65 20.47 5.21
C MET A 87 -8.04 21.14 6.55
N ARG A 88 -7.76 20.48 7.68
CA ARG A 88 -7.99 21.07 9.02
C ARG A 88 -7.06 22.26 9.25
N GLU A 89 -5.77 22.13 8.94
CA GLU A 89 -4.81 23.22 9.07
C GLU A 89 -5.17 24.41 8.16
N ARG A 90 -5.56 24.12 6.91
CA ARG A 90 -6.03 25.15 5.98
C ARG A 90 -7.27 25.87 6.52
N LYS A 91 -8.24 25.15 7.07
CA LYS A 91 -9.42 25.75 7.71
C LYS A 91 -9.02 26.69 8.84
N LEU A 92 -8.11 26.27 9.72
CA LEU A 92 -7.65 27.09 10.84
C LEU A 92 -6.94 28.37 10.36
N ARG A 93 -6.10 28.29 9.31
CA ARG A 93 -5.49 29.47 8.70
C ARG A 93 -6.54 30.45 8.18
N LEU A 94 -7.51 29.97 7.40
CA LEU A 94 -8.57 30.82 6.85
C LEU A 94 -9.42 31.50 7.93
N ILE A 95 -9.69 30.81 9.05
CA ILE A 95 -10.41 31.40 10.19
C ILE A 95 -9.63 32.58 10.78
N ARG A 96 -8.32 32.42 10.99
CA ARG A 96 -7.44 33.47 11.52
C ARG A 96 -7.34 34.66 10.56
N GLU A 97 -7.19 34.39 9.26
CA GLU A 97 -7.17 35.43 8.23
C GLU A 97 -8.48 36.23 8.23
N ARG A 98 -9.62 35.53 8.33
CA ARG A 98 -10.93 36.17 8.46
C ARG A 98 -11.04 37.03 9.72
N ASP A 99 -10.57 36.56 10.88
CA ASP A 99 -10.58 37.38 12.11
C ASP A 99 -9.75 38.66 11.94
N SER A 100 -8.55 38.52 11.40
CA SER A 100 -7.67 39.65 11.14
C SER A 100 -8.33 40.68 10.22
N MET A 101 -8.99 40.23 9.15
CA MET A 101 -9.71 41.12 8.23
C MET A 101 -10.90 41.82 8.91
N LEU A 102 -11.63 41.13 9.78
CA LEU A 102 -12.74 41.73 10.54
C LEU A 102 -12.24 42.80 11.51
N MET A 103 -11.16 42.53 12.24
CA MET A 103 -10.53 43.51 13.15
C MET A 103 -10.06 44.76 12.39
N GLU A 104 -9.39 44.57 11.25
CA GLU A 104 -8.93 45.69 10.43
C GLU A 104 -10.09 46.51 9.87
N THR A 105 -11.15 45.84 9.41
CA THR A 105 -12.38 46.50 8.95
C THR A 105 -13.01 47.36 10.06
N GLN A 106 -13.09 46.84 11.29
CA GLN A 106 -13.61 47.59 12.43
C GLN A 106 -12.73 48.79 12.76
N ARG A 107 -11.40 48.62 12.74
CA ARG A 107 -10.43 49.70 12.99
C ARG A 107 -10.57 50.84 11.98
N VAL A 108 -10.67 50.51 10.69
CA VAL A 108 -10.85 51.51 9.62
C VAL A 108 -12.19 52.23 9.76
N LYS A 109 -13.29 51.51 10.05
CA LYS A 109 -14.61 52.11 10.30
C LYS A 109 -14.58 53.09 11.48
N ALA A 110 -13.96 52.70 12.59
CA ALA A 110 -13.84 53.57 13.77
C ALA A 110 -13.04 54.83 13.46
N LYS A 111 -11.91 54.71 12.75
CA LYS A 111 -11.08 55.87 12.34
C LYS A 111 -11.84 56.80 11.41
N TYR A 112 -12.60 56.25 10.45
CA TYR A 112 -13.46 57.05 9.56
C TYR A 112 -14.50 57.83 10.35
N ALA A 113 -15.22 57.19 11.28
CA ALA A 113 -16.22 57.85 12.11
C ALA A 113 -15.63 59.00 12.94
N GLN A 114 -14.45 58.80 13.54
CA GLN A 114 -13.75 59.86 14.28
C GLN A 114 -13.40 61.06 13.41
N LEU A 115 -12.86 60.82 12.21
CA LEU A 115 -12.52 61.90 11.26
C LEU A 115 -13.76 62.61 10.75
N TYR A 116 -14.85 61.89 10.48
CA TYR A 116 -16.11 62.46 10.06
C TYR A 116 -16.67 63.43 11.11
N THR A 117 -16.71 63.00 12.39
CA THR A 117 -17.11 63.88 13.50
C THR A 117 -16.19 65.08 13.67
N TYR A 118 -14.88 64.92 13.49
CA TYR A 118 -13.94 66.04 13.62
C TYR A 118 -14.08 67.11 12.53
N ILE A 119 -14.44 66.72 11.30
CA ILE A 119 -14.51 67.63 10.15
C ILE A 119 -15.89 68.29 10.02
N LEU A 120 -16.96 67.55 10.31
CA LEU A 120 -18.34 67.96 10.04
C LEU A 120 -19.18 68.17 11.31
N GLY A 121 -18.62 67.86 12.49
CA GLY A 121 -19.24 68.09 13.80
C GLY A 121 -18.80 69.38 14.45
#